data_AF-A0AAD5GYC5-F1
#
_entry.id   AF-A0AAD5GYC5-F1
#
_cell.length_a   1.000
_cell.length_b   1.000
_cell.length_c   1.000
_cell.angle_alpha   90.00
_cell.angle_beta   90.00
_cell.angle_gamma   90.00
#
_symmetry.space_group_name_H-M   'P 1'
#
loop_
_entity.id
_entity.type
_entity.pdbx_description
1 polymer ?
#
loop_
_entity_poly.entity_id
_entity_poly.type
_entity_poly.pdbx_seq_one_letter_code
_entity_poly.pdbx_strand_id
1 'polypeptide(L)'
;FLSEHPKFLRNPLYISGTSYVGIIVPKVTLELYEGAEHGDQPLNIQGYILCSPLTNKFMDFNSRLEYAHRMALISDDIYKSDIEKAMNKWANTEVVQQALKVRQKLSSKNCRALIFSGDHDFTFPYVGVEQWITSLNLHIEVPWKPFYVDDQVGGYEMKYANNNYSLTFATVKGGGHSVPLYSPKESLVLAKQWFSTHIYSSAS
;
A
#
# COMPACT_ATOMS: atom_id res chain seq x y z
N PHE A 1 3.39 0.09 26.55
CA PHE A 1 2.40 -0.82 25.93
C PHE A 1 2.72 -2.29 26.12
N LEU A 2 3.62 -2.93 25.36
CA LEU A 2 3.78 -4.41 25.47
C LEU A 2 4.36 -4.87 26.81
N SER A 3 5.19 -4.05 27.46
CA SER A 3 5.63 -4.25 28.85
C SER A 3 4.46 -4.29 29.84
N GLU A 4 3.40 -3.51 29.59
CA GLU A 4 2.20 -3.41 30.43
C GLU A 4 1.11 -4.39 29.99
N HIS A 5 1.21 -4.96 28.78
CA HIS A 5 0.23 -5.85 28.18
C HIS A 5 0.87 -7.08 27.53
N PRO A 6 1.60 -7.91 28.30
CA PRO A 6 2.37 -9.04 27.77
C PRO A 6 1.51 -10.11 27.08
N LYS A 7 0.21 -10.18 27.40
CA LYS A 7 -0.76 -11.07 26.74
C LYS A 7 -0.86 -10.88 25.23
N PHE A 8 -0.44 -9.73 24.69
CA PHE A 8 -0.47 -9.46 23.25
C PHE A 8 0.86 -9.78 22.55
N LEU A 9 1.92 -10.16 23.26
CA LEU A 9 3.26 -10.32 22.68
C LEU A 9 3.31 -11.37 21.56
N ARG A 10 2.52 -12.44 21.69
CA ARG A 10 2.45 -13.53 20.70
C ARG A 10 1.43 -13.30 19.58
N ASN A 11 0.60 -12.27 19.69
CA ASN A 11 -0.43 -12.02 18.69
C ASN A 11 0.20 -11.58 17.37
N PRO A 12 -0.35 -12.01 16.22
CA PRO A 12 -0.04 -11.41 14.93
C PRO A 12 -0.10 -9.87 15.00
N LEU A 13 1.04 -9.22 14.74
CA LEU A 13 1.17 -7.78 14.77
C LEU A 13 1.13 -7.23 13.35
N TYR A 14 0.26 -6.24 13.16
CA TYR A 14 0.13 -5.48 11.92
C TYR A 14 0.23 -4.00 12.21
N ILE A 15 0.94 -3.27 11.34
CA ILE A 15 1.09 -1.81 11.44
C ILE A 15 0.24 -1.20 10.34
N SER A 16 -0.63 -0.24 10.67
CA SER A 16 -1.50 0.39 9.68
C SER A 16 -1.45 1.91 9.73
N GLY A 17 -1.79 2.54 8.61
CA GLY A 17 -1.84 3.99 8.51
C GLY A 17 -2.51 4.49 7.24
N THR A 18 -2.84 5.78 7.24
CA THR A 18 -3.46 6.48 6.11
C THR A 18 -2.58 7.66 5.70
N SER A 19 -2.60 8.06 4.43
CA SER A 19 -1.98 9.32 3.99
C SER A 19 -0.46 9.33 4.21
N TYR A 20 0.08 10.37 4.86
CA TYR A 20 1.51 10.53 5.14
C TYR A 20 2.18 9.33 5.83
N VAL A 21 1.40 8.54 6.58
CA VAL A 21 1.90 7.36 7.27
C VAL A 21 2.36 6.26 6.28
N GLY A 22 2.05 6.39 4.98
CA GLY A 22 2.66 5.58 3.93
C GLY A 22 4.19 5.67 3.83
N ILE A 23 4.82 6.73 4.37
CA ILE A 23 6.29 6.82 4.52
C ILE A 23 6.76 6.13 5.81
N ILE A 24 5.98 6.28 6.89
CA ILE A 24 6.36 5.89 8.25
C ILE A 24 6.14 4.39 8.47
N VAL A 25 4.96 3.86 8.14
CA VAL A 25 4.57 2.46 8.40
C VAL A 25 5.56 1.47 7.79
N PRO A 26 5.99 1.58 6.50
CA PRO A 26 6.97 0.63 5.97
C PRO A 26 8.31 0.71 6.70
N LYS A 27 8.78 1.90 7.07
CA LYS A 27 10.06 2.07 7.78
C LYS A 27 10.01 1.46 9.18
N VAL A 28 8.95 1.76 9.93
CA VAL A 28 8.73 1.18 11.27
C VAL A 28 8.57 -0.33 11.17
N THR A 29 7.80 -0.83 10.21
CA THR A 29 7.60 -2.28 10.02
C THR A 29 8.94 -2.97 9.75
N LEU A 30 9.80 -2.39 8.91
CA LEU A 30 11.12 -2.94 8.62
C LEU A 30 12.01 -2.99 9.87
N GLU A 31 12.03 -1.90 10.65
CA GLU A 31 12.81 -1.85 11.90
C GLU A 31 12.35 -2.89 12.91
N LEU A 32 11.04 -3.13 13.02
CA LEU A 32 10.49 -4.18 13.89
C LEU A 32 10.88 -5.59 13.41
N TYR A 33 10.89 -5.83 12.09
CA TYR A 33 11.40 -7.10 11.53
C TYR A 33 12.87 -7.31 11.84
N GLU A 34 13.71 -6.31 11.58
CA GLU A 34 15.16 -6.39 11.82
C GLU A 34 15.44 -6.59 13.32
N GLY A 35 14.74 -5.91 14.21
CA GLY A 35 14.85 -6.10 15.66
C GLY A 35 14.37 -7.49 16.14
N ALA A 36 13.32 -8.04 15.52
CA ALA A 36 12.86 -9.40 15.84
C ALA A 36 13.85 -10.48 15.37
N GLU A 37 14.48 -10.29 14.22
CA GLU A 37 15.51 -11.19 13.69
C GLU A 37 16.79 -11.18 14.54
N HIS A 38 17.17 -10.04 15.12
CA HIS A 38 18.30 -9.94 16.04
C HIS A 38 17.99 -10.46 17.46
N GLY A 39 16.72 -10.72 17.78
CA GLY A 39 16.29 -11.16 19.12
C GLY A 39 16.10 -10.01 20.12
N ASP A 40 16.12 -8.75 19.67
CA ASP A 40 15.95 -7.57 20.53
C ASP A 40 14.51 -7.47 21.05
N GLN A 41 13.53 -7.82 20.21
CA GLN A 41 12.10 -7.79 20.54
C GLN A 41 11.37 -8.95 19.84
N PRO A 42 10.87 -9.97 20.57
CA PRO A 42 10.24 -11.15 19.98
C PRO A 42 8.79 -10.84 19.54
N LEU A 43 8.64 -9.90 18.60
CA LEU A 43 7.36 -9.51 18.04
C LEU A 43 6.98 -10.45 16.90
N ASN A 44 5.70 -10.80 16.84
CA ASN A 44 5.14 -11.61 15.77
C ASN A 44 4.65 -10.72 14.62
N ILE A 45 5.54 -10.00 13.94
CA ILE A 45 5.16 -9.12 12.83
C ILE A 45 4.70 -9.95 11.64
N GLN A 46 3.51 -9.63 11.11
CA GLN A 46 2.93 -10.34 9.95
C GLN A 46 2.79 -9.46 8.73
N GLY A 47 2.68 -8.14 8.90
CA GLY A 47 2.51 -7.26 7.77
C GLY A 47 2.08 -5.85 8.11
N TYR A 48 1.67 -5.13 7.07
CA TYR A 48 1.22 -3.76 7.20
C TYR A 48 0.07 -3.42 6.25
N ILE A 49 -0.71 -2.40 6.62
CA ILE A 49 -1.86 -1.92 5.86
C ILE A 49 -1.72 -0.44 5.58
N LEU A 50 -1.88 -0.03 4.33
CA LEU A 50 -1.85 1.36 3.90
C LEU A 50 -3.14 1.76 3.21
N CYS A 51 -3.76 2.85 3.69
CA CYS A 51 -4.90 3.49 3.03
C CYS A 51 -4.47 4.80 2.38
N SER A 52 -4.77 4.98 1.10
CA SER A 52 -4.45 6.18 0.30
C SER A 52 -3.07 6.78 0.65
N PRO A 53 -2.01 5.96 0.60
CA PRO A 53 -0.73 6.35 1.18
C PRO A 53 0.02 7.35 0.32
N LEU A 54 0.65 8.33 0.98
CA LEU A 54 1.84 8.96 0.43
C LEU A 54 2.98 7.96 0.54
N THR A 55 3.52 7.52 -0.58
CA THR A 55 4.55 6.50 -0.68
C THR A 55 5.86 7.06 -1.17
N ASN A 56 5.76 7.93 -2.16
CA ASN A 56 6.84 8.56 -2.85
C ASN A 56 6.32 9.91 -3.30
N LYS A 57 6.67 10.97 -2.55
CA LYS A 57 6.22 12.33 -2.81
C LYS A 57 6.28 12.68 -4.29
N PHE A 58 7.38 12.33 -4.94
CA PHE A 58 7.55 12.65 -6.34
C PHE A 58 6.53 11.93 -7.25
N MET A 59 6.44 10.60 -7.15
CA MET A 59 5.50 9.81 -7.96
C MET A 59 4.04 10.16 -7.64
N ASP A 60 3.71 10.29 -6.36
CA ASP A 60 2.36 10.61 -5.92
C ASP A 60 1.93 12.00 -6.39
N PHE A 61 2.80 13.02 -6.30
CA PHE A 61 2.47 14.37 -6.77
C PHE A 61 2.39 14.44 -8.30
N ASN A 62 3.29 13.79 -9.02
CA ASN A 62 3.25 13.77 -10.48
C ASN A 62 2.04 13.00 -11.03
N SER A 63 1.65 11.93 -10.35
CA SER A 63 0.48 11.13 -10.73
C SER A 63 -0.81 11.96 -10.74
N ARG A 64 -0.85 13.13 -10.08
CA ARG A 64 -1.97 14.06 -10.14
C ARG A 64 -2.22 14.62 -11.53
N LEU A 65 -1.18 14.84 -12.35
CA LEU A 65 -1.35 15.30 -13.73
C LEU A 65 -2.04 14.21 -14.56
N GLU A 66 -1.52 12.99 -14.49
CA GLU A 66 -2.10 11.83 -15.17
C GLU A 66 -3.52 11.54 -14.67
N TYR A 67 -3.74 11.58 -13.36
CA TYR A 67 -5.05 11.40 -12.77
C TYR A 67 -6.03 12.50 -13.19
N ALA A 68 -5.63 13.78 -13.15
CA ALA A 68 -6.45 14.89 -13.60
C ALA A 68 -6.86 14.72 -15.08
N HIS A 69 -5.93 14.26 -15.92
CA HIS A 69 -6.20 14.00 -17.34
C HIS A 69 -7.18 12.83 -17.51
N ARG A 70 -6.96 11.70 -16.83
CA ARG A 70 -7.86 10.52 -16.84
C ARG A 70 -9.27 10.86 -16.35
N MET A 71 -9.41 11.81 -15.43
CA MET A 71 -10.69 12.29 -14.90
C MET A 71 -11.28 13.46 -15.70
N ALA A 72 -10.70 13.81 -16.86
CA ALA A 72 -11.11 14.91 -17.72
C ALA A 72 -11.14 16.30 -17.03
N LEU A 73 -10.31 16.50 -16.00
CA LEU A 73 -10.17 17.77 -15.28
C LEU A 73 -9.23 18.76 -16.00
N ILE A 74 -8.34 18.24 -16.86
CA ILE A 74 -7.42 19.03 -17.69
C ILE A 74 -7.47 18.56 -19.14
N SER A 75 -7.15 19.44 -20.08
CA SER A 75 -7.10 19.12 -21.52
C SER A 75 -5.83 18.36 -21.90
N ASP A 76 -5.87 17.72 -23.08
CA ASP A 76 -4.71 17.06 -23.69
C ASP A 76 -3.51 18.01 -23.84
N ASP A 77 -3.75 19.29 -24.15
CA ASP A 77 -2.69 20.27 -24.36
C ASP A 77 -1.94 20.59 -23.06
N ILE A 78 -2.69 20.79 -21.96
CA ILE A 78 -2.11 20.99 -20.63
C ILE A 78 -1.32 19.74 -20.23
N TYR A 79 -1.93 18.57 -20.37
CA TYR A 79 -1.31 17.30 -20.00
C TYR A 79 0.02 17.06 -20.75
N LYS A 80 0.03 17.22 -22.08
CA LYS A 80 1.24 17.06 -22.91
C LYS A 80 2.35 18.03 -22.52
N SER A 81 2.02 19.30 -22.27
CA SER A 81 3.04 20.32 -21.94
C SER A 81 3.69 20.12 -20.57
N ASP A 82 2.97 19.55 -19.61
CA ASP A 82 3.43 19.43 -18.22
C ASP A 82 4.02 18.06 -17.92
N ILE A 83 3.54 16.99 -18.58
CA ILE A 83 4.09 15.63 -18.38
C ILE A 83 5.55 15.54 -18.84
N GLU A 84 5.93 16.22 -19.93
CA GLU A 84 7.31 16.25 -20.43
C GLU A 84 8.29 16.91 -19.44
N LYS A 85 7.84 17.95 -18.74
CA LYS A 85 8.62 18.64 -17.70
C LYS A 85 8.72 17.80 -16.42
N ALA A 86 7.65 17.07 -16.09
CA ALA A 86 7.54 16.23 -14.91
C ALA A 86 8.30 14.90 -15.05
N MET A 87 8.45 14.39 -16.29
CA MET A 87 9.51 13.46 -16.70
C MET A 87 10.86 14.22 -16.56
N ASN A 88 11.96 13.98 -17.27
CA ASN A 88 13.30 14.66 -17.08
C ASN A 88 13.95 14.93 -15.66
N LYS A 89 13.29 15.49 -14.63
CA LYS A 89 13.80 15.80 -13.26
C LYS A 89 13.79 14.64 -12.25
N TRP A 90 13.21 13.49 -12.60
CA TRP A 90 12.52 12.56 -11.68
C TRP A 90 13.28 11.30 -11.25
N ALA A 91 13.97 10.62 -12.17
CA ALA A 91 14.43 9.25 -11.96
C ALA A 91 15.49 9.10 -10.83
N ASN A 92 16.12 10.20 -10.41
CA ASN A 92 17.33 10.17 -9.58
C ASN A 92 17.23 10.92 -8.24
N THR A 93 16.03 11.24 -7.75
CA THR A 93 15.93 11.93 -6.45
C THR A 93 16.18 10.97 -5.27
N GLU A 94 16.97 11.42 -4.30
CA GLU A 94 17.38 10.61 -3.15
C GLU A 94 16.19 10.08 -2.31
N VAL A 95 15.13 10.89 -2.21
CA VAL A 95 13.90 10.54 -1.49
C VAL A 95 13.17 9.36 -2.12
N VAL A 96 13.08 9.32 -3.47
CA VAL A 96 12.49 8.21 -4.23
C VAL A 96 13.26 6.92 -3.93
N GLN A 97 14.58 6.99 -4.03
CA GLN A 97 15.46 5.83 -3.84
C GLN A 97 15.37 5.30 -2.41
N GLN A 98 15.30 6.18 -1.40
CA GLN A 98 15.20 5.74 -0.01
C GLN A 98 13.87 5.05 0.29
N ALA A 99 12.76 5.60 -0.20
CA ALA A 99 11.42 5.02 -0.02
C ALA A 99 11.27 3.66 -0.73
N LEU A 100 11.86 3.52 -1.92
CA LEU A 100 11.88 2.27 -2.67
C LEU A 100 12.72 1.20 -1.96
N LYS A 101 13.93 1.56 -1.48
CA LYS A 101 14.83 0.63 -0.76
C LYS A 101 14.18 0.00 0.46
N VAL A 102 13.42 0.76 1.26
CA VAL A 102 12.70 0.23 2.44
C VAL A 102 11.71 -0.86 2.03
N ARG A 103 10.96 -0.63 0.95
CA ARG A 103 9.94 -1.58 0.47
C ARG A 103 10.55 -2.79 -0.21
N GLN A 104 11.64 -2.61 -0.96
CA GLN A 104 12.42 -3.73 -1.51
C GLN A 104 12.96 -4.62 -0.39
N LYS A 105 13.49 -4.04 0.69
CA LYS A 105 13.90 -4.81 1.88
C LYS A 105 12.72 -5.54 2.53
N LEU A 106 11.56 -4.91 2.67
CA LEU A 106 10.36 -5.60 3.18
C LEU A 106 9.92 -6.75 2.26
N SER A 107 10.09 -6.59 0.94
CA SER A 107 9.72 -7.63 -0.04
C SER A 107 10.61 -8.87 0.00
N SER A 108 11.73 -8.84 0.73
CA SER A 108 12.56 -10.02 1.01
C SER A 108 12.27 -10.66 2.37
N LYS A 109 11.33 -10.11 3.15
CA LYS A 109 10.90 -10.67 4.46
C LYS A 109 9.66 -11.54 4.29
N ASN A 110 9.36 -12.37 5.29
CA ASN A 110 8.08 -13.07 5.41
C ASN A 110 6.97 -12.08 5.85
N CYS A 111 6.66 -11.12 4.99
CA CYS A 111 5.83 -9.97 5.29
C CYS A 111 4.70 -9.84 4.28
N ARG A 112 3.57 -9.32 4.73
CA ARG A 112 2.42 -9.09 3.86
C ARG A 112 2.01 -7.63 3.84
N ALA A 113 1.54 -7.16 2.70
CA ALA A 113 0.99 -5.81 2.57
C ALA A 113 -0.44 -5.85 2.04
N LEU A 114 -1.31 -5.03 2.64
CA LEU A 114 -2.56 -4.59 2.03
C LEU A 114 -2.46 -3.10 1.76
N ILE A 115 -2.68 -2.71 0.52
CA ILE A 115 -2.60 -1.33 0.10
C ILE A 115 -3.90 -1.04 -0.62
N PHE A 116 -4.62 -0.02 -0.21
CA PHE A 116 -5.84 0.35 -0.88
C PHE A 116 -6.01 1.86 -0.94
N SER A 117 -6.58 2.33 -2.04
CA SER A 117 -6.83 3.75 -2.27
C SER A 117 -8.24 3.95 -2.76
N GLY A 118 -8.83 5.10 -2.44
CA GLY A 118 -10.06 5.53 -3.09
C GLY A 118 -9.76 5.92 -4.55
N ASP A 119 -10.58 5.47 -5.50
CA ASP A 119 -10.38 5.82 -6.92
C ASP A 119 -10.74 7.29 -7.24
N HIS A 120 -11.37 8.00 -6.31
CA HIS A 120 -11.66 9.43 -6.36
C HIS A 120 -10.69 10.29 -5.52
N ASP A 121 -9.62 9.72 -4.95
CA ASP A 121 -8.65 10.48 -4.17
C ASP A 121 -7.70 11.30 -5.07
N PHE A 122 -7.91 12.62 -5.13
CA PHE A 122 -6.98 13.54 -5.81
C PHE A 122 -5.73 13.87 -4.95
N THR A 123 -5.77 13.62 -3.64
CA THR A 123 -4.67 13.97 -2.73
C THR A 123 -3.47 13.07 -3.01
N PHE A 124 -3.65 11.75 -2.96
CA PHE A 124 -2.64 10.77 -3.38
C PHE A 124 -3.31 9.74 -4.29
N PRO A 125 -3.41 10.06 -5.60
CA PRO A 125 -4.09 9.20 -6.55
C PRO A 125 -3.54 7.78 -6.58
N TYR A 126 -4.43 6.82 -6.76
CA TYR A 126 -4.08 5.41 -6.89
C TYR A 126 -3.05 5.15 -8.01
N VAL A 127 -3.01 6.02 -9.03
CA VAL A 127 -2.05 5.98 -10.14
C VAL A 127 -0.61 6.05 -9.64
N GLY A 128 -0.31 6.93 -8.69
CA GLY A 128 1.03 7.00 -8.07
C GLY A 128 1.35 5.72 -7.31
N VAL A 129 0.32 5.12 -6.68
CA VAL A 129 0.43 3.85 -5.97
C VAL A 129 0.79 2.69 -6.92
N GLU A 130 0.11 2.60 -8.06
CA GLU A 130 0.40 1.61 -9.11
C GLU A 130 1.83 1.73 -9.63
N GLN A 131 2.27 2.95 -9.91
CA GLN A 131 3.60 3.21 -10.46
C GLN A 131 4.70 2.69 -9.52
N TRP A 132 4.59 2.90 -8.20
CA TRP A 132 5.63 2.42 -7.29
C TRP A 132 5.53 0.91 -7.03
N ILE A 133 4.32 0.33 -6.98
CA ILE A 133 4.17 -1.14 -6.87
C ILE A 133 4.85 -1.80 -8.07
N THR A 134 4.65 -1.24 -9.27
CA THR A 134 5.31 -1.69 -10.50
C THR A 134 6.83 -1.63 -10.37
N SER A 135 7.38 -0.59 -9.73
CA SER A 135 8.83 -0.46 -9.50
C SER A 135 9.43 -1.50 -8.56
N LEU A 136 8.62 -2.24 -7.79
CA LEU A 136 9.10 -3.38 -7.00
C LEU A 136 9.35 -4.63 -7.85
N ASN A 137 8.84 -4.68 -9.08
CA ASN A 137 9.00 -5.82 -9.99
C ASN A 137 8.58 -7.17 -9.37
N LEU A 138 7.42 -7.17 -8.69
CA LEU A 138 6.85 -8.37 -8.07
C LEU A 138 6.11 -9.22 -9.11
N HIS A 139 6.05 -10.53 -8.92
CA HIS A 139 5.26 -11.41 -9.76
C HIS A 139 3.76 -11.18 -9.52
N ILE A 140 2.99 -11.07 -10.59
CA ILE A 140 1.53 -10.94 -10.54
C ILE A 140 0.95 -12.34 -10.31
N GLU A 141 0.42 -12.58 -9.12
CA GLU A 141 -0.23 -13.85 -8.77
C GLU A 141 -1.69 -13.87 -9.23
N VAL A 142 -2.41 -12.76 -9.00
CA VAL A 142 -3.80 -12.59 -9.44
C VAL A 142 -3.92 -11.24 -10.14
N PRO A 143 -4.26 -11.22 -11.45
CA PRO A 143 -4.49 -9.97 -12.16
C PRO A 143 -5.73 -9.26 -11.61
N TRP A 144 -5.94 -8.01 -12.02
CA TRP A 144 -7.08 -7.20 -11.62
C TRP A 144 -8.40 -7.96 -11.70
N LYS A 145 -9.13 -7.99 -10.60
CA LYS A 145 -10.47 -8.57 -10.48
C LYS A 145 -11.34 -7.73 -9.55
N PRO A 146 -12.67 -7.74 -9.71
CA PRO A 146 -13.55 -7.02 -8.80
C PRO A 146 -13.61 -7.69 -7.42
N PHE A 147 -13.83 -6.89 -6.38
CA PHE A 147 -14.35 -7.36 -5.10
C PHE A 147 -15.75 -6.79 -4.87
N TYR A 148 -16.54 -7.51 -4.08
CA TYR A 148 -17.97 -7.23 -3.93
C TYR A 148 -18.34 -6.86 -2.49
N VAL A 149 -19.28 -5.93 -2.36
CA VAL A 149 -19.90 -5.49 -1.11
C VAL A 149 -21.41 -5.42 -1.34
N ASP A 150 -22.20 -6.14 -0.55
CA ASP A 150 -23.66 -6.19 -0.67
C ASP A 150 -24.13 -6.42 -2.14
N ASP A 151 -23.54 -7.42 -2.81
CA ASP A 151 -23.79 -7.78 -4.22
C ASP A 151 -23.50 -6.68 -5.27
N GLN A 152 -22.80 -5.62 -4.88
CA GLN A 152 -22.30 -4.57 -5.76
C GLN A 152 -20.78 -4.61 -5.87
N VAL A 153 -20.24 -4.15 -7.00
CA VAL A 153 -18.79 -3.97 -7.14
C VAL A 153 -18.35 -2.85 -6.20
N GLY A 154 -17.59 -3.21 -5.15
CA GLY A 154 -16.99 -2.27 -4.21
C GLY A 154 -15.69 -1.67 -4.72
N GLY A 155 -15.08 -2.29 -5.73
CA GLY A 155 -13.84 -1.86 -6.34
C GLY A 155 -13.11 -3.02 -7.01
N TYR A 156 -11.82 -2.83 -7.26
CA TYR A 156 -10.96 -3.83 -7.90
C TYR A 156 -9.74 -4.12 -7.03
N GLU A 157 -9.23 -5.35 -7.10
CA GLU A 157 -8.00 -5.77 -6.42
C GLU A 157 -7.06 -6.54 -7.37
N MET A 158 -5.76 -6.45 -7.09
CA MET A 158 -4.69 -7.17 -7.75
C MET A 158 -3.73 -7.73 -6.69
N LYS A 159 -3.24 -8.95 -6.90
CA LYS A 159 -2.35 -9.64 -5.96
C LYS A 159 -1.00 -9.93 -6.58
N TYR A 160 0.03 -9.68 -5.79
CA TYR A 160 1.41 -9.89 -6.13
C TYR A 160 2.05 -10.80 -5.09
N ALA A 161 2.97 -11.65 -5.54
CA ALA A 161 3.74 -12.55 -4.69
C ALA A 161 5.22 -12.48 -5.05
N ASN A 162 6.09 -12.66 -4.06
CA ASN A 162 7.52 -12.84 -4.25
C ASN A 162 8.09 -13.63 -3.08
N ASN A 163 8.43 -14.91 -3.28
CA ASN A 163 8.85 -15.82 -2.21
C ASN A 163 7.86 -15.81 -1.04
N ASN A 164 8.31 -15.38 0.15
CA ASN A 164 7.49 -15.30 1.37
C ASN A 164 6.79 -13.93 1.54
N TYR A 165 6.88 -13.05 0.54
CA TYR A 165 6.21 -11.76 0.53
C TYR A 165 4.95 -11.79 -0.32
N SER A 166 3.87 -11.18 0.16
CA SER A 166 2.66 -10.93 -0.65
C SER A 166 2.16 -9.52 -0.49
N LEU A 167 1.65 -8.96 -1.59
CA LEU A 167 1.05 -7.62 -1.63
C LEU A 167 -0.32 -7.71 -2.31
N THR A 168 -1.35 -7.21 -1.66
CA THR A 168 -2.65 -6.96 -2.28
C THR A 168 -2.81 -5.46 -2.46
N PHE A 169 -3.07 -5.03 -3.69
CA PHE A 169 -3.45 -3.66 -4.00
C PHE A 169 -4.90 -3.59 -4.41
N ALA A 170 -5.66 -2.62 -3.90
CA ALA A 170 -7.05 -2.42 -4.24
C ALA A 170 -7.42 -0.96 -4.47
N THR A 171 -8.35 -0.71 -5.38
CA THR A 171 -9.04 0.57 -5.53
C THR A 171 -10.47 0.43 -5.01
N VAL A 172 -10.94 1.40 -4.23
CA VAL A 172 -12.32 1.44 -3.72
C VAL A 172 -13.13 2.38 -4.57
N LYS A 173 -14.20 1.86 -5.18
CA LYS A 173 -15.03 2.58 -6.13
C LYS A 173 -15.77 3.74 -5.46
N GLY A 174 -15.59 4.95 -5.99
CA GLY A 174 -16.15 6.19 -5.44
C GLY A 174 -15.46 6.66 -4.15
N GLY A 175 -14.40 5.98 -3.71
CA GLY A 175 -13.71 6.28 -2.46
C GLY A 175 -12.83 7.53 -2.57
N GLY A 176 -12.83 8.38 -1.55
CA GLY A 176 -11.91 9.52 -1.44
C GLY A 176 -10.64 9.20 -0.64
N HIS A 177 -9.97 10.23 -0.14
CA HIS A 177 -8.70 10.08 0.61
C HIS A 177 -8.84 9.21 1.86
N SER A 178 -9.87 9.43 2.66
CA SER A 178 -10.14 8.70 3.90
C SER A 178 -11.14 7.58 3.68
N VAL A 179 -10.74 6.54 2.93
CA VAL A 179 -11.64 5.43 2.55
C VAL A 179 -12.35 4.78 3.75
N PRO A 180 -11.70 4.48 4.89
CA PRO A 180 -12.39 3.89 6.04
C PRO A 180 -13.45 4.78 6.68
N LEU A 181 -13.36 6.10 6.48
CA LEU A 181 -14.33 7.07 7.02
C LEU A 181 -15.58 7.15 6.14
N TYR A 182 -15.42 7.15 4.82
CA TYR A 182 -16.53 7.39 3.88
C TYR A 182 -17.04 6.12 3.17
N SER A 183 -16.23 5.06 3.15
CA SER A 183 -16.54 3.74 2.58
C SER A 183 -16.17 2.63 3.60
N PRO A 184 -16.80 2.62 4.79
CA PRO A 184 -16.42 1.73 5.88
C PRO A 184 -16.72 0.25 5.59
N LYS A 185 -17.77 -0.05 4.81
CA LYS A 185 -18.13 -1.43 4.45
C LYS A 185 -17.08 -2.04 3.52
N GLU A 186 -16.68 -1.29 2.50
CA GLU A 186 -15.65 -1.65 1.53
C GLU A 186 -14.31 -1.87 2.23
N SER A 187 -13.92 -0.94 3.09
CA SER A 187 -12.69 -1.04 3.89
C SER A 187 -12.69 -2.27 4.80
N LEU A 188 -13.84 -2.57 5.42
CA LEU A 188 -13.99 -3.74 6.28
C LEU A 188 -13.92 -5.06 5.48
N VAL A 189 -14.51 -5.11 4.28
CA VAL A 189 -14.45 -6.27 3.40
C VAL A 189 -13.01 -6.54 2.99
N LEU A 190 -12.28 -5.52 2.51
CA LEU A 190 -10.86 -5.65 2.15
C LEU A 190 -10.02 -6.15 3.33
N ALA A 191 -10.18 -5.55 4.51
CA ALA A 191 -9.43 -5.94 5.70
C ALA A 191 -9.75 -7.38 6.12
N LYS A 192 -11.04 -7.77 6.21
CA LYS A 192 -11.46 -9.12 6.59
C LYS A 192 -10.94 -10.17 5.60
N GLN A 193 -11.10 -9.93 4.30
CA GLN A 193 -10.60 -10.83 3.28
C GLN A 193 -9.09 -10.99 3.39
N TRP A 194 -8.35 -9.89 3.51
CA TRP A 194 -6.91 -9.95 3.65
C TRP A 194 -6.46 -10.67 4.92
N PHE A 195 -7.08 -10.43 6.08
CA PHE A 195 -6.76 -11.19 7.29
C PHE A 195 -7.08 -12.70 7.14
N SER A 196 -8.13 -13.06 6.40
CA SER A 196 -8.52 -14.46 6.19
C SER A 196 -7.58 -15.26 5.30
N THR A 197 -6.77 -14.61 4.44
CA THR A 197 -5.77 -15.31 3.62
C THR A 197 -4.54 -15.73 4.41
N HIS A 198 -4.47 -15.40 5.70
CA HIS A 198 -3.38 -15.84 6.55
C HIS A 198 -3.67 -17.26 7.03
N ILE A 199 -2.94 -18.23 6.49
CA ILE A 199 -2.93 -19.57 7.06
C ILE A 199 -2.23 -19.45 8.41
N TYR A 200 -2.97 -19.68 9.49
CA TYR A 200 -2.34 -19.95 10.77
C TYR A 200 -1.49 -21.20 10.58
N SER A 201 -0.18 -21.04 10.45
CA SER A 201 0.75 -22.13 10.74
C SER A 201 0.53 -22.44 12.22
N SER A 202 -0.37 -23.38 12.51
CA SER A 202 -0.49 -23.98 13.82
C SER A 202 0.91 -24.47 14.18
N ALA A 203 1.51 -23.84 15.19
CA ALA A 203 2.71 -24.35 15.81
C ALA A 203 2.45 -25.82 16.18
N SER A 204 3.15 -26.72 15.51
CA SER A 204 3.39 -28.09 15.94
C SER A 204 4.28 -28.10 17.17
#